data_AF-A0A935YLS1-F1
#
_entry.id   AF-A0A935YLS1-F1
#
_cell.length_a   1.000
_cell.length_b   1.000
_cell.length_c   1.000
_cell.angle_alpha   90.00
_cell.angle_beta   90.00
_cell.angle_gamma   90.00
#
_symmetry.space_group_name_H-M   'P 1'
#
loop_
_entity.id
_entity.type
_entity.pdbx_description
1 polymer ?
#
loop_
_entity_poly.entity_id
_entity_poly.type
_entity_poly.pdbx_seq_one_letter_code
_entity_poly.pdbx_strand_id
1 'polypeptide(L)' 'MSRCAAPDCTRPARARGYCDTHYRRVRKWGDPTIVLKPWGTDDRLEVSR' A
#
# COMPACT_ATOMS: atom_id res chain seq x y z
N MET A 1 -16.67 13.69 -2.99
CA MET A 1 -15.37 13.15 -2.52
C MET A 1 -14.83 12.14 -3.50
N SER A 2 -13.60 12.31 -3.98
CA SER A 2 -12.94 11.30 -4.82
C SER A 2 -12.32 10.23 -3.93
N ARG A 3 -12.46 8.96 -4.30
CA ARG A 3 -11.77 7.85 -3.61
C ARG A 3 -10.36 7.72 -4.14
N CYS A 4 -9.49 7.09 -3.36
CA CYS A 4 -8.16 6.75 -3.80
C CYS A 4 -8.21 5.92 -5.10
N ALA A 5 -7.39 6.28 -6.08
CA ALA A 5 -7.27 5.58 -7.36
C ALA A 5 -6.52 4.24 -7.25
N ALA A 6 -6.16 3.81 -6.04
CA ALA A 6 -5.53 2.51 -5.82
C ALA A 6 -6.65 1.45 -5.70
N PRO A 7 -6.52 0.30 -6.39
CA PRO A 7 -7.60 -0.69 -6.51
C PRO A 7 -8.09 -1.22 -5.16
N ASP A 8 -7.18 -1.44 -4.22
CA ASP A 8 -7.48 -1.94 -2.87
C ASP A 8 -7.61 -0.82 -1.81
N CYS A 9 -8.07 0.38 -2.23
CA CYS A 9 -8.15 1.51 -1.31
C CYS A 9 -9.49 2.24 -1.35
N THR A 10 -10.24 2.14 -0.26
CA THR A 10 -11.51 2.85 -0.07
C THR A 10 -11.34 4.22 0.60
N ARG A 11 -10.10 4.60 0.95
CA ARG A 11 -9.82 5.86 1.65
C ARG A 11 -10.07 7.07 0.72
N PRO A 12 -10.49 8.23 1.26
CA PRO A 12 -10.68 9.42 0.45
C PRO A 12 -9.35 9.89 -0.14
N ALA A 13 -9.37 10.27 -1.42
CA ALA A 13 -8.23 10.88 -2.07
C ALA A 13 -7.97 12.25 -1.44
N ARG A 14 -6.71 12.49 -1.07
CA ARG A 14 -6.22 13.74 -0.48
C ARG A 14 -5.40 14.53 -1.51
N ALA A 15 -4.66 13.87 -2.40
CA ALA A 15 -3.80 14.52 -3.38
C ALA A 15 -3.58 13.64 -4.63
N ARG A 16 -3.59 14.24 -5.83
CA ARG A 16 -3.37 13.54 -7.11
C ARG A 16 -4.26 12.29 -7.33
N GLY A 17 -5.46 12.27 -6.74
CA GLY A 17 -6.35 11.10 -6.82
C GLY A 17 -5.96 9.95 -5.88
N TYR A 18 -4.95 10.11 -5.02
CA TYR A 18 -4.53 9.10 -4.03
C TYR A 18 -4.78 9.57 -2.59
N CYS A 19 -4.94 8.63 -1.67
CA CYS A 19 -4.91 8.90 -0.23
C CYS A 19 -3.49 9.33 0.21
N ASP A 20 -3.33 9.85 1.42
CA ASP A 20 -2.02 10.32 1.92
C ASP A 20 -0.94 9.21 1.82
N THR A 21 -1.33 7.97 2.14
CA THR A 21 -0.42 6.84 2.21
C THR A 21 0.03 6.41 0.81
N HIS A 22 -0.91 6.26 -0.12
CA HIS A 22 -0.60 5.93 -1.51
C HIS A 22 0.11 7.06 -2.22
N TYR A 23 -0.24 8.31 -1.93
CA TYR A 23 0.47 9.45 -2.46
C TYR A 23 1.94 9.50 -2.02
N ARG A 24 2.22 9.18 -0.76
CA ARG A 24 3.60 9.05 -0.24
C ARG A 24 4.36 7.93 -0.93
N ARG A 25 3.71 6.79 -1.21
CA ARG A 25 4.32 5.67 -1.96
C ARG A 25 4.62 6.05 -3.40
N VAL A 26 3.66 6.65 -4.11
CA VAL A 26 3.85 7.18 -5.47
C VAL A 26 4.99 8.19 -5.54
N ARG A 27 5.06 9.12 -4.58
CA ARG A 27 6.16 10.09 -4.54
C ARG A 27 7.53 9.48 -4.30
N LYS A 28 7.61 8.39 -3.53
CA LYS A 28 8.88 7.77 -3.13
C LYS A 28 9.35 6.70 -4.13
N TRP A 29 8.43 5.95 -4.72
CA TRP A 29 8.72 4.76 -5.53
C TRP A 29 8.07 4.78 -6.92
N GLY A 30 7.26 5.79 -7.23
CA GLY A 30 6.48 5.86 -8.48
C GLY A 30 5.19 5.04 -8.47
N ASP A 31 5.05 4.09 -7.55
CA ASP A 31 3.93 3.15 -7.53
C ASP A 31 3.10 3.24 -6.22
N PRO A 32 1.76 3.32 -6.29
CA PRO A 32 0.91 3.38 -5.11
C PRO A 32 0.76 2.02 -4.40
N THR A 33 0.90 0.91 -5.12
CA THR A 33 0.65 -0.45 -4.61
C THR A 33 1.83 -1.06 -3.87
N ILE A 34 3.01 -0.44 -3.91
CA ILE A 34 4.19 -0.91 -3.18
C ILE A 34 3.91 -0.99 -1.67
N VAL A 35 3.83 -2.23 -1.17
CA VAL A 35 3.85 -2.57 0.24
C VAL A 35 5.27 -3.01 0.58
N LEU A 36 6.07 -2.10 1.12
CA LEU A 36 7.39 -2.44 1.64
C LEU A 36 7.19 -3.30 2.88
N LYS A 37 7.34 -4.62 2.71
CA LYS A 37 7.44 -5.68 3.73
C LYS A 37 6.55 -5.46 4.99
N PRO A 38 5.46 -6.22 5.17
CA PRO A 38 4.77 -6.21 6.45
C PRO A 38 5.74 -6.65 7.55
N TRP A 39 5.85 -5.84 8.60
CA TRP A 39 6.66 -6.15 9.76
C TRP A 39 6.00 -7.34 10.48
N GLY A 40 6.68 -8.48 10.55
CA GLY A 40 6.17 -9.69 11.21
C GLY A 40 5.79 -10.87 10.30
N THR A 41 6.35 -11.01 9.09
CA THR A 41 6.36 -12.30 8.40
C THR A 41 7.40 -13.21 9.07
N ASP A 42 7.03 -13.82 10.20
CA ASP A 42 7.72 -14.98 10.77
C ASP A 42 7.55 -16.13 9.76
N ASP A 43 8.44 -16.17 8.77
CA ASP A 43 8.64 -17.26 7.82
C ASP A 43 9.25 -18.46 8.58
N ARG A 44 8.54 -18.98 9.58
CA ARG A 44 8.99 -20.14 10.39
C ARG A 44 7.92 -21.23 10.47
N LEU A 45 6.88 -21.16 9.63
CA LEU A 45 5.74 -22.08 9.66
C LEU A 45 5.72 -23.13 8.52
N GLU A 46 6.81 -23.32 7.77
CA GLU A 46 6.87 -24.38 6.73
C GLU A 46 8.10 -25.30 6.87
N VAL A 47 8.32 -25.87 8.06
CA VAL A 47 9.11 -27.11 8.19
C VAL A 47 8.29 -28.14 8.97
N SER A 48 7.44 -28.86 8.25
CA SER A 48 6.82 -30.09 8.74
C SER A 48 6.76 -31.08 7.59
N ARG A 49 7.92 -31.65 7.24
CA ARG A 49 8.05 -32.95 6.59
C ARG A 49 9.40 -33.57 6.91
#